data_AF-A0A8C2IVK0-F1
#
_entry.id   AF-A0A8C2IVK0-F1
#
_cell.length_a   1.000
_cell.length_b   1.000
_cell.length_c   1.000
_cell.angle_alpha   90.00
_cell.angle_beta   90.00
_cell.angle_gamma   90.00
#
_symmetry.space_group_name_H-M   'P 1'
#
loop_
_entity.id
_entity.type
_entity.pdbx_description
1 polymer ?
#
loop_
_entity_poly.entity_id
_entity_poly.type
_entity_poly.pdbx_seq_one_letter_code
_entity_poly.pdbx_strand_id
1 'polypeptide(L)'
;MELCDGRLMKAVSQSNCVNSHQTLPQMFLLFFFFFFVLPVSIGGERRGHACVCQTSVCVSMSVSVIHPPLCSSTLKQRSSKPSILSAAATSTSRSSANMQNAEAVSATINTNRNCTVEITNVSSIYCLINPKVYMSSGFSYHPPQPTIRTAKTEVCSFTKDDNTATGAVGILTYDLFHMQNRMSTERMAILFSVPFDYHLYKNVMGIGLFESSRGCDKALYKHMYEGKDFSQFTRADAGGSGIIHKGKKIDLRATMSTVGKAIIKLEVYDKMG
;
A
#
# COMPACT_ATOMS: atom_id res chain seq x y z
N MET A 1 -2.51 -48.38 -37.05
CA MET A 1 -2.61 -49.54 -36.15
C MET A 1 -2.14 -49.07 -34.79
N GLU A 2 -3.09 -49.05 -33.85
CA GLU A 2 -2.85 -48.96 -32.41
C GLU A 2 -1.84 -50.03 -31.97
N LEU A 3 -1.02 -49.77 -30.96
CA LEU A 3 -1.35 -50.12 -29.58
C LEU A 3 -0.20 -49.77 -28.63
N CYS A 4 -0.59 -49.11 -27.54
CA CYS A 4 0.15 -48.98 -26.30
C CYS A 4 0.23 -50.30 -25.53
N ASP A 5 1.11 -50.25 -24.53
CA ASP A 5 0.90 -50.73 -23.15
C ASP A 5 1.39 -52.12 -22.73
N GLY A 6 2.14 -52.11 -21.61
CA GLY A 6 1.74 -52.92 -20.46
C GLY A 6 2.72 -53.94 -19.89
N ARG A 7 3.23 -53.60 -18.68
CA ARG A 7 3.49 -54.49 -17.51
C ARG A 7 4.60 -55.56 -17.60
N LEU A 8 5.21 -56.05 -16.52
CA LEU A 8 5.46 -55.72 -15.11
C LEU A 8 6.22 -56.95 -14.54
N MET A 9 6.94 -56.76 -13.43
CA MET A 9 7.40 -57.74 -12.42
C MET A 9 8.84 -58.26 -12.49
N LYS A 10 9.65 -57.92 -11.48
CA LYS A 10 9.92 -58.83 -10.34
C LYS A 10 10.63 -58.12 -9.17
N ALA A 11 10.30 -58.59 -7.97
CA ALA A 11 10.76 -58.14 -6.66
C ALA A 11 11.91 -59.02 -6.11
N VAL A 12 12.78 -58.43 -5.26
CA VAL A 12 13.65 -59.03 -4.21
C VAL A 12 13.94 -57.88 -3.24
N SER A 13 13.46 -57.76 -1.99
CA SER A 13 13.50 -58.57 -0.75
C SER A 13 14.82 -58.51 0.05
N GLN A 14 14.67 -58.12 1.33
CA GLN A 14 15.58 -58.21 2.50
C GLN A 14 16.75 -57.22 2.57
N SER A 15 17.24 -56.75 3.72
CA SER A 15 16.78 -56.49 5.11
C SER A 15 18.05 -56.04 5.86
N ASN A 16 17.98 -55.04 6.74
CA ASN A 16 18.64 -55.06 8.07
C ASN A 16 18.47 -53.74 8.83
N CYS A 17 18.09 -53.88 10.10
CA CYS A 17 17.99 -52.84 11.12
C CYS A 17 19.37 -52.54 11.76
N VAL A 18 19.54 -51.36 12.37
CA VAL A 18 19.64 -51.13 13.83
C VAL A 18 20.05 -49.65 14.13
N ASN A 19 19.20 -48.99 14.94
CA ASN A 19 19.36 -47.96 16.00
C ASN A 19 20.71 -47.22 16.19
N SER A 20 20.83 -46.00 16.73
CA SER A 20 19.99 -44.99 17.39
C SER A 20 20.67 -43.62 17.08
N HIS A 21 20.04 -42.46 17.11
CA HIS A 21 19.86 -41.63 18.31
C HIS A 21 19.05 -40.40 17.85
N GLN A 22 17.81 -40.25 18.34
CA GLN A 22 16.96 -39.09 18.06
C GLN A 22 17.01 -38.13 19.26
N THR A 23 17.30 -36.86 19.01
CA THR A 23 17.03 -35.75 19.94
C THR A 23 16.01 -34.81 19.29
N LEU A 24 14.81 -34.77 19.87
CA LEU A 24 13.69 -33.88 19.55
C LEU A 24 14.03 -32.40 19.82
N PRO A 25 13.56 -31.45 19.00
CA PRO A 25 13.25 -30.10 19.44
C PRO A 25 11.77 -29.97 19.84
N GLN A 26 11.55 -29.37 21.01
CA GLN A 26 10.27 -29.16 21.69
C GLN A 26 9.41 -28.05 21.07
N MET A 27 8.09 -28.30 21.03
CA MET A 27 6.98 -27.43 21.48
C MET A 27 6.82 -26.07 20.77
N PHE A 28 5.96 -25.91 19.76
CA PHE A 28 4.49 -25.78 19.83
C PHE A 28 3.98 -24.95 21.01
N LEU A 29 3.75 -23.64 20.81
CA LEU A 29 2.77 -22.89 21.59
C LEU A 29 2.11 -21.81 20.72
N LEU A 30 0.96 -22.21 20.17
CA LEU A 30 -0.12 -21.33 19.75
C LEU A 30 -0.67 -20.62 20.98
N PHE A 31 -0.45 -19.31 21.10
CA PHE A 31 -1.28 -18.48 21.98
C PHE A 31 -2.40 -17.85 21.16
N PHE A 32 -3.56 -18.51 21.24
CA PHE A 32 -4.86 -17.86 21.12
C PHE A 32 -4.96 -16.77 22.19
N PHE A 33 -4.94 -15.50 21.79
CA PHE A 33 -5.51 -14.44 22.63
C PHE A 33 -6.99 -14.32 22.31
N PHE A 34 -7.78 -15.04 23.10
CA PHE A 34 -9.15 -14.66 23.43
C PHE A 34 -9.12 -13.26 24.05
N PHE A 35 -9.79 -12.29 23.43
CA PHE A 35 -10.29 -11.11 24.13
C PHE A 35 -11.80 -11.00 23.91
N PHE A 36 -12.51 -11.39 24.97
CA PHE A 36 -13.75 -10.81 25.49
C PHE A 36 -14.63 -10.02 24.50
N VAL A 37 -15.67 -10.68 24.00
CA VAL A 37 -16.93 -10.04 23.64
C VAL A 37 -17.79 -9.97 24.90
N LEU A 38 -18.00 -8.76 25.45
CA LEU A 38 -19.06 -8.52 26.44
C LEU A 38 -20.40 -8.34 25.69
N PRO A 39 -21.48 -9.03 26.09
CA PRO A 39 -22.80 -8.75 25.57
C PRO A 39 -23.42 -7.56 26.32
N VAL A 40 -23.81 -6.52 25.57
CA VAL A 40 -24.73 -5.50 26.09
C VAL A 40 -26.13 -6.08 26.06
N SER A 41 -26.73 -6.12 27.25
CA SER A 41 -28.07 -6.58 27.55
C SER A 41 -29.12 -5.66 26.91
N ILE A 42 -30.02 -6.20 26.09
CA ILE A 42 -31.26 -5.54 25.66
C ILE A 42 -32.40 -6.23 26.40
N GLY A 43 -33.00 -5.51 27.35
CA GLY A 43 -34.26 -5.86 27.99
C GLY A 43 -35.18 -4.64 27.95
N GLY A 44 -36.40 -4.81 27.45
CA GLY A 44 -37.40 -3.76 27.38
C GLY A 44 -38.59 -4.16 26.53
N GLU A 45 -39.67 -4.55 27.21
CA GLU A 45 -40.78 -5.33 26.70
C GLU A 45 -42.04 -4.46 26.44
N ARG A 46 -42.75 -4.82 25.36
CA ARG A 46 -44.21 -4.79 25.13
C ARG A 46 -44.98 -3.54 24.64
N ARG A 47 -45.93 -3.88 23.73
CA ARG A 47 -47.19 -3.23 23.27
C ARG A 47 -46.96 -2.08 22.28
N GLY A 48 -47.25 -2.19 20.98
CA GLY A 48 -48.30 -2.92 20.28
C GLY A 48 -49.39 -1.91 19.92
N HIS A 49 -49.52 -1.53 18.65
CA HIS A 49 -50.75 -1.09 18.00
C HIS A 49 -50.50 -1.04 16.48
N ALA A 50 -51.21 -1.88 15.76
CA ALA A 50 -51.33 -1.82 14.32
C ALA A 50 -52.17 -0.58 13.93
N CYS A 51 -51.79 0.11 12.87
CA CYS A 51 -52.73 0.89 12.07
C CYS A 51 -52.36 0.78 10.59
N VAL A 52 -53.40 0.62 9.79
CA VAL A 52 -53.44 0.16 8.42
C VAL A 52 -53.61 1.36 7.48
N CYS A 53 -52.93 1.28 6.33
CA CYS A 53 -53.18 1.86 5.00
C CYS A 53 -53.58 3.34 4.76
N GLN A 54 -52.96 3.82 3.66
CA GLN A 54 -53.47 4.75 2.63
C GLN A 54 -53.60 6.23 3.07
N THR A 55 -53.17 7.25 2.34
CA THR A 55 -53.25 7.53 0.89
C THR A 55 -52.21 8.58 0.43
N SER A 56 -51.85 8.46 -0.85
CA SER A 56 -51.31 9.47 -1.80
C SER A 56 -51.77 10.92 -1.59
N VAL A 57 -50.85 11.90 -1.74
CA VAL A 57 -51.06 13.10 -2.58
C VAL A 57 -49.70 13.62 -3.11
N CYS A 58 -49.52 13.60 -4.44
CA CYS A 58 -48.59 14.46 -5.17
C CYS A 58 -49.28 15.82 -5.43
N VAL A 59 -48.58 16.94 -5.19
CA VAL A 59 -48.97 18.25 -5.74
C VAL A 59 -47.78 18.84 -6.50
N SER A 60 -48.06 19.18 -7.74
CA SER A 60 -47.24 19.91 -8.70
C SER A 60 -47.66 21.39 -8.72
N MET A 61 -46.88 22.22 -9.45
CA MET A 61 -47.10 23.62 -9.87
C MET A 61 -46.46 24.68 -8.96
N SER A 62 -45.86 25.78 -9.42
CA SER A 62 -45.44 26.26 -10.75
C SER A 62 -44.60 27.56 -10.55
N VAL A 63 -43.83 27.92 -11.58
CA VAL A 63 -42.86 29.03 -11.73
C VAL A 63 -43.43 30.44 -11.50
N SER A 64 -42.59 31.40 -11.06
CA SER A 64 -42.59 32.79 -11.54
C SER A 64 -41.27 33.52 -11.25
N VAL A 65 -40.74 34.19 -12.28
CA VAL A 65 -39.50 35.00 -12.33
C VAL A 65 -39.88 36.48 -12.27
N ILE A 66 -39.28 37.29 -11.38
CA ILE A 66 -39.15 38.77 -11.53
C ILE A 66 -37.86 39.26 -10.83
N HIS A 67 -37.04 40.06 -11.54
CA HIS A 67 -35.92 40.91 -11.08
C HIS A 67 -36.36 42.40 -11.18
N PRO A 68 -35.56 43.41 -10.80
CA PRO A 68 -35.03 43.83 -9.48
C PRO A 68 -35.60 45.24 -9.10
N PRO A 69 -35.05 45.98 -8.11
CA PRO A 69 -34.15 47.09 -8.52
C PRO A 69 -32.99 47.44 -7.55
N LEU A 70 -32.07 48.25 -8.10
CA LEU A 70 -30.98 49.02 -7.49
C LEU A 70 -31.34 49.74 -6.18
N CYS A 71 -30.38 49.81 -5.24
CA CYS A 71 -30.20 51.00 -4.39
C CYS A 71 -28.73 51.16 -3.95
N SER A 72 -28.23 52.38 -4.15
CA SER A 72 -26.91 52.87 -3.78
C SER A 72 -26.95 53.49 -2.39
N SER A 73 -25.94 53.27 -1.54
CA SER A 73 -25.53 54.30 -0.60
C SER A 73 -24.07 54.16 -0.15
N THR A 74 -23.41 55.30 -0.23
CA THR A 74 -22.05 55.66 0.10
C THR A 74 -21.79 55.58 1.61
N LEU A 75 -20.72 54.90 2.03
CA LEU A 75 -20.09 55.20 3.32
C LEU A 75 -18.59 55.43 3.18
N LYS A 76 -18.19 56.51 3.85
CA LYS A 76 -16.97 57.29 3.73
C LYS A 76 -16.06 56.89 4.88
N GLN A 77 -14.87 56.35 4.62
CA GLN A 77 -13.82 56.24 5.65
C GLN A 77 -12.46 56.77 5.17
N ARG A 78 -12.21 58.00 5.65
CA ARG A 78 -10.99 58.59 6.19
C ARG A 78 -9.62 58.03 5.78
N SER A 79 -8.92 58.88 5.03
CA SER A 79 -7.48 58.98 4.78
C SER A 79 -6.57 58.71 6.00
N SER A 80 -5.55 57.87 5.79
CA SER A 80 -4.20 58.09 6.31
C SER A 80 -3.19 57.87 5.16
N LYS A 81 -2.22 58.79 5.05
CA LYS A 81 -1.18 58.86 4.00
C LYS A 81 0.09 58.07 4.40
N PRO A 82 1.02 57.81 3.46
CA PRO A 82 1.74 56.55 3.33
C PRO A 82 3.16 56.58 3.92
N SER A 83 3.68 55.40 4.27
CA SER A 83 5.12 55.17 4.34
C SER A 83 5.52 54.09 3.32
N ILE A 84 6.57 54.45 2.60
CA ILE A 84 7.18 53.74 1.48
C ILE A 84 7.89 52.50 2.02
N LEU A 85 7.54 51.31 1.51
CA LEU A 85 8.52 50.30 1.12
C LEU A 85 7.85 49.36 0.11
N SER A 86 8.33 49.43 -1.12
CA SER A 86 7.93 48.58 -2.23
C SER A 86 8.37 47.13 -1.97
N ALA A 87 7.48 46.31 -1.43
CA ALA A 87 7.60 44.87 -1.62
C ALA A 87 7.09 44.57 -3.04
N ALA A 88 8.02 44.38 -3.97
CA ALA A 88 7.72 43.75 -5.24
C ALA A 88 7.13 42.37 -4.94
N ALA A 89 5.80 42.26 -4.96
CA ALA A 89 5.13 40.98 -5.01
C ALA A 89 5.48 40.37 -6.37
N THR A 90 6.54 39.58 -6.42
CA THR A 90 6.78 38.67 -7.52
C THR A 90 5.62 37.67 -7.48
N SER A 91 4.59 37.95 -8.27
CA SER A 91 3.53 37.03 -8.64
C SER A 91 4.16 35.89 -9.44
N THR A 92 4.79 34.97 -8.70
CA THR A 92 5.21 33.70 -9.26
C THR A 92 3.95 32.84 -9.32
N SER A 93 3.19 32.99 -10.41
CA SER A 93 2.27 31.95 -10.87
C SER A 93 3.08 30.74 -11.36
N ARG A 94 3.76 30.06 -10.44
CA ARG A 94 4.22 28.71 -10.66
C ARG A 94 3.02 27.81 -10.41
N SER A 95 2.46 27.27 -11.47
CA SER A 95 1.73 26.01 -11.42
C SER A 95 2.70 24.87 -11.06
N SER A 96 3.24 24.90 -9.84
CA SER A 96 3.98 23.77 -9.28
C SER A 96 2.94 22.86 -8.64
N ALA A 97 2.61 21.76 -9.32
CA ALA A 97 2.02 20.62 -8.64
C ALA A 97 2.82 20.37 -7.35
N ASN A 98 2.13 20.41 -6.21
CA ASN A 98 2.71 20.29 -4.89
C ASN A 98 3.30 18.87 -4.75
N MET A 99 4.53 18.66 -5.23
CA MET A 99 5.21 17.38 -5.12
C MET A 99 5.65 17.25 -3.67
N GLN A 100 4.78 16.68 -2.85
CA GLN A 100 5.10 16.35 -1.47
C GLN A 100 6.13 15.22 -1.49
N ASN A 101 7.33 15.46 -0.96
CA ASN A 101 8.33 14.42 -0.74
C ASN A 101 7.89 13.51 0.42
N ALA A 102 8.46 12.30 0.49
CA ALA A 102 8.06 11.34 1.53
C ALA A 102 8.26 11.85 2.96
N GLU A 103 9.25 12.71 3.22
CA GLU A 103 9.47 13.28 4.55
C GLU A 103 8.32 14.19 4.98
N ALA A 104 7.83 15.06 4.08
CA ALA A 104 6.70 15.93 4.38
C ALA A 104 5.42 15.12 4.58
N VAL A 105 5.16 14.10 3.74
CA VAL A 105 4.00 13.22 3.91
C VAL A 105 4.07 12.47 5.22
N SER A 106 5.22 11.86 5.54
CA SER A 106 5.42 11.11 6.79
C SER A 106 5.22 11.98 8.03
N ALA A 107 5.62 13.26 7.98
CA ALA A 107 5.43 14.20 9.08
C ALA A 107 3.96 14.46 9.41
N THR A 108 3.03 14.32 8.45
CA THR A 108 1.58 14.50 8.68
C THR A 108 0.92 13.29 9.33
N ILE A 109 1.58 12.13 9.35
CA ILE A 109 1.02 10.90 9.92
C ILE A 109 1.35 10.84 11.41
N ASN A 110 0.31 10.88 12.24
CA ASN A 110 0.45 10.96 13.70
C ASN A 110 0.70 9.61 14.38
N THR A 111 0.48 8.50 13.68
CA THR A 111 0.71 7.16 14.23
C THR A 111 2.19 6.89 14.46
N ASN A 112 2.49 6.05 15.45
CA ASN A 112 3.85 5.69 15.81
C ASN A 112 4.45 4.58 14.93
N ARG A 113 3.63 3.87 14.14
CA ARG A 113 4.08 2.89 13.13
C ARG A 113 3.41 3.18 11.80
N ASN A 114 4.23 3.59 10.84
CA ASN A 114 3.81 3.80 9.46
C ASN A 114 4.98 3.55 8.51
N CYS A 115 4.65 3.36 7.24
CA CYS A 115 5.59 3.27 6.15
C CYS A 115 5.14 4.22 5.04
N THR A 116 5.96 5.23 4.75
CA THR A 116 5.78 6.10 3.58
C THR A 116 6.68 5.59 2.47
N VAL A 117 6.14 5.42 1.26
CA VAL A 117 6.88 4.90 0.10
C VAL A 117 6.91 5.98 -0.97
N GLU A 118 8.12 6.40 -1.32
CA GLU A 118 8.42 7.26 -2.45
C GLU A 118 8.95 6.40 -3.60
N ILE A 119 8.31 6.51 -4.76
CA ILE A 119 8.67 5.77 -5.96
C ILE A 119 9.06 6.77 -7.03
N THR A 120 10.34 6.76 -7.41
CA THR A 120 10.89 7.54 -8.52
C THR A 120 11.04 6.64 -9.73
N ASN A 121 10.22 6.87 -10.75
CA ASN A 121 10.31 6.15 -12.00
C ASN A 121 11.36 6.80 -12.91
N VAL A 122 12.60 6.29 -12.89
CA VAL A 122 13.71 6.77 -13.73
C VAL A 122 13.68 6.13 -15.13
N SER A 123 12.92 5.05 -15.30
CA SER A 123 12.73 4.41 -16.60
C SER A 123 12.18 5.40 -17.62
N SER A 124 12.68 5.27 -18.85
CA SER A 124 12.24 6.01 -20.03
C SER A 124 11.20 5.25 -20.86
N ILE A 125 11.02 3.95 -20.59
CA ILE A 125 10.23 3.01 -21.41
C ILE A 125 8.99 2.51 -20.67
N TYR A 126 9.07 2.40 -19.35
CA TYR A 126 8.02 1.81 -18.53
C TYR A 126 7.26 2.87 -17.73
N CYS A 127 5.94 2.78 -17.77
CA CYS A 127 5.06 3.41 -16.80
C CYS A 127 4.66 2.38 -15.74
N LEU A 128 4.50 2.81 -14.50
CA LEU A 128 3.90 2.00 -13.45
C LEU A 128 2.39 2.23 -13.47
N ILE A 129 1.59 1.18 -13.62
CA ILE A 129 0.13 1.25 -13.63
C ILE A 129 -0.49 0.21 -12.70
N ASN A 130 -1.81 0.29 -12.48
CA ASN A 130 -2.59 -0.69 -11.72
C ASN A 130 -1.99 -1.00 -10.34
N PRO A 131 -1.85 0.01 -9.45
CA PRO A 131 -1.41 -0.25 -8.09
C PRO A 131 -2.36 -1.24 -7.40
N LYS A 132 -1.79 -2.24 -6.74
CA LYS A 132 -2.53 -3.14 -5.85
C LYS A 132 -1.80 -3.23 -4.52
N VAL A 133 -2.57 -3.25 -3.44
CA VAL A 133 -2.06 -3.31 -2.08
C VAL A 133 -2.67 -4.51 -1.39
N TYR A 134 -1.83 -5.32 -0.75
CA TYR A 134 -2.25 -6.31 0.22
C TYR A 134 -1.66 -5.95 1.57
N MET A 135 -2.52 -5.68 2.55
CA MET A 135 -2.11 -5.39 3.93
C MET A 135 -2.29 -6.64 4.78
N SER A 136 -1.22 -7.10 5.41
CA SER A 136 -1.30 -8.12 6.47
C SER A 136 -1.63 -7.48 7.82
N SER A 137 -1.24 -6.22 8.03
CA SER A 137 -1.51 -5.45 9.26
C SER A 137 -1.57 -3.96 8.94
N GLY A 138 -2.57 -3.26 9.46
CA GLY A 138 -2.83 -1.86 9.16
C GLY A 138 -3.56 -1.64 7.83
N PHE A 139 -3.54 -0.40 7.35
CA PHE A 139 -4.27 0.03 6.16
C PHE A 139 -3.52 1.07 5.34
N SER A 140 -4.01 1.32 4.12
CA SER A 140 -3.51 2.37 3.23
C SER A 140 -4.05 3.73 3.67
N TYR A 141 -3.17 4.65 4.08
CA TYR A 141 -3.55 5.98 4.55
C TYR A 141 -3.58 6.98 3.39
N HIS A 142 -2.47 7.10 2.64
CA HIS A 142 -2.45 7.80 1.36
C HIS A 142 -2.35 6.75 0.25
N PRO A 143 -3.39 6.56 -0.58
CA PRO A 143 -3.41 5.50 -1.57
C PRO A 143 -2.33 5.70 -2.64
N PRO A 144 -1.78 4.61 -3.21
CA PRO A 144 -0.82 4.72 -4.31
C PRO A 144 -1.43 5.38 -5.54
N GLN A 145 -0.62 6.18 -6.25
CA GLN A 145 -1.08 6.82 -7.47
C GLN A 145 -1.42 5.78 -8.55
N PRO A 146 -2.56 5.91 -9.26
CA PRO A 146 -2.97 4.96 -10.29
C PRO A 146 -1.96 4.78 -11.42
N THR A 147 -1.16 5.81 -11.69
CA THR A 147 -0.15 5.79 -12.75
C THR A 147 1.05 6.64 -12.36
N ILE A 148 2.25 6.06 -12.47
CA ILE A 148 3.53 6.77 -12.32
C ILE A 148 4.23 6.75 -13.67
N ARG A 149 4.19 7.90 -14.36
CA ARG A 149 4.82 8.06 -15.67
C ARG A 149 6.35 8.08 -15.54
N THR A 150 7.03 7.93 -16.67
CA THR A 150 8.48 8.10 -16.79
C THR A 150 8.92 9.45 -16.23
N ALA A 151 10.06 9.49 -15.54
CA ALA A 151 10.63 10.67 -14.89
C ALA A 151 9.69 11.38 -13.90
N LYS A 152 8.76 10.63 -13.27
CA LYS A 152 7.91 11.14 -12.19
C LYS A 152 8.20 10.42 -10.88
N THR A 153 8.00 11.15 -9.80
CA THR A 153 8.08 10.66 -8.43
C THR A 153 6.72 10.80 -7.79
N GLU A 154 6.25 9.73 -7.16
CA GLU A 154 4.98 9.71 -6.44
C GLU A 154 5.16 9.11 -5.05
N VAL A 155 4.29 9.51 -4.13
CA VAL A 155 4.36 9.12 -2.72
C VAL A 155 3.04 8.49 -2.29
N CYS A 156 3.12 7.44 -1.48
CA CYS A 156 1.99 6.82 -0.81
C CYS A 156 2.37 6.40 0.61
N SER A 157 1.39 6.05 1.45
CA SER A 157 1.69 5.69 2.83
C SER A 157 0.71 4.70 3.43
N PHE A 158 1.23 3.90 4.36
CA PHE A 158 0.55 2.84 5.05
C PHE A 158 0.75 3.00 6.55
N THR A 159 -0.28 2.76 7.34
CA THR A 159 -0.25 2.98 8.80
C THR A 159 -0.88 1.81 9.54
N LYS A 160 -0.48 1.62 10.80
CA LYS A 160 -1.17 0.71 11.72
C LYS A 160 -2.62 1.15 11.98
N ASP A 161 -3.42 0.22 12.48
CA ASP A 161 -4.75 0.52 13.02
C ASP A 161 -4.65 1.31 14.33
N ASP A 162 -5.63 2.16 14.61
CA ASP A 162 -5.65 2.91 15.87
C ASP A 162 -5.85 1.98 17.08
N ASN A 163 -5.25 2.36 18.21
CA ASN A 163 -5.43 1.69 19.51
C ASN A 163 -5.07 0.19 19.58
N THR A 164 -4.35 -0.35 18.59
CA THR A 164 -3.85 -1.73 18.60
C THR A 164 -2.31 -1.77 18.74
N ALA A 165 -1.76 -2.85 19.30
CA ALA A 165 -0.31 -3.07 19.36
C ALA A 165 0.23 -3.71 18.07
N THR A 166 -0.22 -3.22 16.90
CA THR A 166 0.16 -3.75 15.58
C THR A 166 1.07 -2.79 14.81
N GLY A 167 1.69 -3.31 13.76
CA GLY A 167 2.56 -2.57 12.84
C GLY A 167 1.86 -2.20 11.53
N ALA A 168 2.64 -1.64 10.61
CA ALA A 168 2.23 -1.44 9.21
C ALA A 168 3.00 -2.45 8.34
N VAL A 169 2.30 -3.47 7.83
CA VAL A 169 2.92 -4.60 7.13
C VAL A 169 2.10 -4.98 5.90
N GLY A 170 2.74 -5.02 4.73
CA GLY A 170 2.05 -5.35 3.50
C GLY A 170 2.97 -5.41 2.29
N ILE A 171 2.33 -5.60 1.14
CA ILE A 171 2.95 -5.52 -0.18
C ILE A 171 2.21 -4.48 -1.04
N LEU A 172 2.97 -3.73 -1.83
CA LEU A 172 2.51 -2.84 -2.88
C LEU A 172 3.04 -3.35 -4.21
N THR A 173 2.18 -3.47 -5.21
CA THR A 173 2.59 -3.90 -6.55
C THR A 173 2.16 -2.93 -7.62
N TYR A 174 2.97 -2.82 -8.67
CA TYR A 174 2.65 -2.08 -9.89
C TYR A 174 2.93 -2.93 -11.13
N ASP A 175 2.06 -2.82 -12.12
CA ASP A 175 2.29 -3.38 -13.45
C ASP A 175 3.28 -2.51 -14.21
N LEU A 176 4.29 -3.14 -14.79
CA LEU A 176 5.28 -2.48 -15.64
C LEU A 176 4.72 -2.42 -17.05
N PHE A 177 4.16 -1.27 -17.42
CA PHE A 177 3.58 -1.05 -18.73
C PHE A 177 4.61 -0.51 -19.70
N HIS A 178 4.97 -1.31 -20.70
CA HIS A 178 5.88 -0.91 -21.74
C HIS A 178 5.17 0.05 -22.72
N MET A 179 5.62 1.29 -22.80
CA MET A 179 4.89 2.34 -23.55
C MET A 179 4.83 2.08 -25.06
N GLN A 180 5.90 1.56 -25.66
CA GLN A 180 5.94 1.26 -27.11
C GLN A 180 5.13 0.01 -27.46
N ASN A 181 5.37 -1.10 -26.75
CA ASN A 181 4.69 -2.38 -27.02
C ASN A 181 3.26 -2.44 -26.46
N ARG A 182 2.84 -1.44 -25.67
CA ARG A 182 1.51 -1.33 -25.05
C ARG A 182 1.10 -2.56 -24.23
N MET A 183 2.06 -3.21 -23.60
CA MET A 183 1.90 -4.48 -22.89
C MET A 183 2.53 -4.43 -21.51
N SER A 184 1.99 -5.20 -20.57
CA SER A 184 2.60 -5.42 -19.25
C SER A 184 2.86 -6.90 -19.01
N THR A 185 4.13 -7.29 -19.05
CA THR A 185 4.58 -8.66 -18.85
C THR A 185 5.10 -8.91 -17.44
N GLU A 186 5.54 -7.85 -16.77
CA GLU A 186 6.17 -7.92 -15.45
C GLU A 186 5.41 -7.02 -14.47
N ARG A 187 5.41 -7.43 -13.20
CA ARG A 187 4.84 -6.72 -12.07
C ARG A 187 5.94 -6.51 -11.03
N MET A 188 6.16 -5.26 -10.68
CA MET A 188 7.02 -4.87 -9.57
C MET A 188 6.28 -5.10 -8.25
N ALA A 189 6.98 -5.60 -7.24
CA ALA A 189 6.44 -5.73 -5.88
C ALA A 189 7.40 -5.13 -4.85
N ILE A 190 6.82 -4.47 -3.85
CA ILE A 190 7.50 -3.85 -2.72
C ILE A 190 6.88 -4.46 -1.46
N LEU A 191 7.68 -5.19 -0.70
CA LEU A 191 7.36 -5.65 0.65
C LEU A 191 7.86 -4.62 1.65
N PHE A 192 7.00 -4.25 2.59
CA PHE A 192 7.37 -3.43 3.73
C PHE A 192 6.79 -4.03 5.01
N SER A 193 7.59 -4.01 6.07
CA SER A 193 7.19 -4.46 7.39
C SER A 193 7.77 -3.54 8.44
N VAL A 194 6.89 -2.84 9.15
CA VAL A 194 7.22 -1.94 10.26
C VAL A 194 6.53 -2.46 11.52
N PRO A 195 7.17 -3.36 12.29
CA PRO A 195 6.57 -3.99 13.46
C PRO A 195 6.33 -3.01 14.61
N PHE A 196 5.39 -3.34 15.50
CA PHE A 196 5.15 -2.55 16.71
C PHE A 196 6.32 -2.66 17.69
N ASP A 197 6.77 -3.88 18.00
CA ASP A 197 7.83 -4.11 18.98
C ASP A 197 9.19 -4.31 18.31
N TYR A 198 10.10 -3.35 18.51
CA TYR A 198 11.46 -3.40 18.00
C TYR A 198 12.46 -4.16 18.88
N HIS A 199 12.07 -4.60 20.09
CA HIS A 199 12.93 -5.48 20.88
C HIS A 199 13.02 -6.87 20.26
N LEU A 200 11.93 -7.31 19.61
CA LEU A 200 11.82 -8.64 19.01
C LEU A 200 12.02 -8.64 17.50
N TYR A 201 11.64 -7.56 16.81
CA TYR A 201 11.61 -7.50 15.35
C TYR A 201 12.31 -6.27 14.79
N LYS A 202 12.77 -6.35 13.54
CA LYS A 202 13.31 -5.21 12.80
C LYS A 202 12.38 -4.85 11.65
N ASN A 203 12.56 -3.64 11.13
CA ASN A 203 11.98 -3.29 9.85
C ASN A 203 12.49 -4.23 8.76
N VAL A 204 11.63 -4.63 7.83
CA VAL A 204 12.02 -5.47 6.70
C VAL A 204 11.51 -4.83 5.42
N MET A 205 12.38 -4.76 4.42
CA MET A 205 12.06 -4.34 3.06
C MET A 205 12.39 -5.46 2.09
N GLY A 206 11.54 -5.65 1.09
CA GLY A 206 11.86 -6.46 -0.07
C GLY A 206 11.39 -5.81 -1.37
N ILE A 207 12.14 -6.01 -2.45
CA ILE A 207 11.78 -5.55 -3.80
C ILE A 207 11.99 -6.68 -4.79
N GLY A 208 11.09 -6.82 -5.76
CA GLY A 208 11.16 -7.91 -6.72
C GLY A 208 10.36 -7.66 -7.98
N LEU A 209 10.62 -8.52 -8.96
CA LEU A 209 9.97 -8.55 -10.27
C LEU A 209 9.31 -9.91 -10.46
N PHE A 210 8.02 -9.89 -10.74
CA PHE A 210 7.19 -11.08 -10.93
C PHE A 210 6.50 -11.02 -12.28
N GLU A 211 5.95 -12.15 -12.73
CA GLU A 211 5.06 -12.15 -13.89
C GLU A 211 3.79 -11.34 -13.60
N SER A 212 3.23 -10.66 -14.60
CA SER A 212 2.01 -9.84 -14.42
C SER A 212 0.77 -10.67 -14.00
N SER A 213 0.80 -11.99 -14.23
CA SER A 213 -0.18 -12.97 -13.74
C SER A 213 -0.15 -13.14 -12.22
N ARG A 214 0.97 -12.85 -11.55
CA ARG A 214 1.13 -13.03 -10.10
C ARG A 214 0.27 -12.01 -9.34
N GLY A 215 -0.72 -12.50 -8.60
CA GLY A 215 -1.62 -11.68 -7.80
C GLY A 215 -0.91 -10.92 -6.67
N CYS A 216 -1.46 -9.75 -6.31
CA CYS A 216 -1.11 -9.04 -5.08
C CYS A 216 -2.00 -9.56 -3.96
N ASP A 217 -1.55 -10.62 -3.30
CA ASP A 217 -2.33 -11.38 -2.33
C ASP A 217 -1.47 -11.92 -1.18
N LYS A 218 -2.13 -12.66 -0.28
CA LYS A 218 -1.50 -13.33 0.86
C LYS A 218 -0.40 -14.32 0.42
N ALA A 219 -0.53 -14.95 -0.74
CA ALA A 219 0.45 -15.91 -1.21
C ALA A 219 1.73 -15.21 -1.69
N LEU A 220 1.62 -14.08 -2.38
CA LEU A 220 2.77 -13.23 -2.71
C LEU A 220 3.41 -12.65 -1.45
N TYR A 221 2.62 -12.17 -0.49
CA TYR A 221 3.15 -11.69 0.80
C TYR A 221 3.96 -12.78 1.51
N LYS A 222 3.39 -13.98 1.68
CA LYS A 222 4.08 -15.10 2.33
C LYS A 222 5.35 -15.47 1.58
N HIS A 223 5.31 -15.49 0.25
CA HIS A 223 6.48 -15.76 -0.58
C HIS A 223 7.60 -14.74 -0.33
N MET A 224 7.29 -13.44 -0.34
CA MET A 224 8.30 -12.41 -0.12
C MET A 224 8.78 -12.33 1.34
N TYR A 225 7.90 -12.53 2.32
CA TYR A 225 8.23 -12.35 3.74
C TYR A 225 8.87 -13.58 4.41
N GLU A 226 8.38 -14.78 4.09
CA GLU A 226 8.85 -16.04 4.69
C GLU A 226 9.65 -16.91 3.71
N GLY A 227 9.52 -16.65 2.41
CA GLY A 227 10.17 -17.45 1.38
C GLY A 227 11.69 -17.43 1.49
N LYS A 228 12.27 -18.53 1.01
CA LYS A 228 13.72 -18.78 0.94
C LYS A 228 14.25 -18.74 -0.49
N ASP A 229 13.36 -18.70 -1.48
CA ASP A 229 13.73 -18.52 -2.87
C ASP A 229 13.81 -17.02 -3.18
N PHE A 230 15.02 -16.53 -3.38
CA PHE A 230 15.31 -15.13 -3.67
C PHE A 230 15.57 -14.89 -5.17
N SER A 231 15.18 -15.81 -6.05
CA SER A 231 15.37 -15.68 -7.50
C SER A 231 14.60 -14.49 -8.09
N GLN A 232 13.42 -14.19 -7.56
CA GLN A 232 12.51 -13.15 -8.07
C GLN A 232 12.50 -11.86 -7.23
N PHE A 233 13.14 -11.85 -6.07
CA PHE A 233 13.16 -10.69 -5.19
C PHE A 233 14.39 -10.66 -4.28
N THR A 234 14.76 -9.46 -3.86
CA THR A 234 15.76 -9.22 -2.81
C THR A 234 15.05 -8.76 -1.55
N ARG A 235 15.41 -9.30 -0.38
CA ARG A 235 14.88 -8.88 0.93
C ARG A 235 16.03 -8.63 1.89
N ALA A 236 15.89 -7.59 2.72
CA ALA A 236 16.79 -7.33 3.81
C ALA A 236 16.06 -6.72 5.01
N ASP A 237 16.61 -6.95 6.20
CA ASP A 237 16.28 -6.14 7.36
C ASP A 237 16.77 -4.70 7.10
N ALA A 238 15.96 -3.71 7.46
CA ALA A 238 16.35 -2.32 7.30
C ALA A 238 17.51 -2.00 8.26
N GLY A 239 18.68 -1.79 7.68
CA GLY A 239 19.88 -1.30 8.36
C GLY A 239 20.26 0.13 7.97
N GLY A 240 19.41 0.82 7.20
CA GLY A 240 19.73 2.10 6.55
C GLY A 240 20.53 1.96 5.25
N SER A 241 20.94 0.74 4.89
CA SER A 241 21.54 0.42 3.59
C SER A 241 20.48 0.13 2.51
N GLY A 242 20.87 0.29 1.25
CA GLY A 242 20.02 -0.01 0.11
C GLY A 242 20.12 -1.47 -0.35
N ILE A 243 19.04 -1.96 -0.96
CA ILE A 243 19.01 -3.24 -1.68
C ILE A 243 18.81 -2.99 -3.17
N ILE A 244 19.34 -3.90 -3.97
CA ILE A 244 19.19 -3.88 -5.43
C ILE A 244 18.61 -5.23 -5.86
N HIS A 245 17.63 -5.18 -6.76
CA HIS A 245 17.15 -6.37 -7.46
C HIS A 245 17.35 -6.14 -8.96
N LYS A 246 18.15 -7.03 -9.58
CA LYS A 246 18.51 -6.94 -10.99
C LYS A 246 17.60 -7.82 -11.83
N GLY A 247 16.79 -7.20 -12.67
CA GLY A 247 15.91 -7.91 -13.58
C GLY A 247 16.54 -8.17 -14.94
N LYS A 248 15.71 -8.65 -15.87
CA LYS A 248 16.13 -8.82 -17.27
C LYS A 248 16.12 -7.50 -18.04
N LYS A 249 15.12 -6.66 -17.79
CA LYS A 249 14.90 -5.38 -18.49
C LYS A 249 14.91 -4.17 -17.57
N ILE A 250 14.70 -4.37 -16.28
CA ILE A 250 14.54 -3.33 -15.27
C ILE A 250 15.40 -3.70 -14.06
N ASP A 251 16.04 -2.70 -13.47
CA ASP A 251 16.70 -2.81 -12.18
C ASP A 251 15.94 -1.97 -11.14
N LEU A 252 15.76 -2.53 -9.95
CA LEU A 252 15.13 -1.86 -8.81
C LEU A 252 16.17 -1.54 -7.75
N ARG A 253 16.13 -0.33 -7.20
CA ARG A 253 16.99 0.08 -6.09
C ARG A 253 16.15 0.71 -5.00
N ALA A 254 16.25 0.21 -3.77
CA ALA A 254 15.48 0.76 -2.67
C ALA A 254 16.31 0.94 -1.41
N THR A 255 15.94 1.92 -0.60
CA THR A 255 16.44 2.12 0.77
C THR A 255 15.26 2.22 1.72
N MET A 256 15.46 1.81 2.99
CA MET A 256 14.44 1.91 4.03
C MET A 256 15.06 2.44 5.32
N SER A 257 14.38 3.39 5.98
CA SER A 257 14.78 3.86 7.32
C SER A 257 14.43 2.84 8.42
N THR A 258 15.17 2.89 9.52
CA THR A 258 15.08 1.91 10.62
C THR A 258 14.08 2.32 11.71
N VAL A 259 13.44 3.49 11.57
CA VAL A 259 12.57 4.09 12.59
C VAL A 259 11.12 3.62 12.46
N GLY A 260 10.29 3.91 13.48
CA GLY A 260 8.85 3.57 13.49
C GLY A 260 8.02 4.28 12.41
N LYS A 261 8.42 5.49 12.03
CA LYS A 261 7.87 6.21 10.86
C LYS A 261 8.78 5.95 9.66
N ALA A 262 8.70 4.74 9.13
CA ALA A 262 9.63 4.29 8.11
C ALA A 262 9.39 5.01 6.79
N ILE A 263 10.47 5.28 6.06
CA ILE A 263 10.43 5.82 4.71
C ILE A 263 11.17 4.84 3.81
N ILE A 264 10.51 4.42 2.74
CA ILE A 264 11.11 3.67 1.64
C ILE A 264 11.28 4.63 0.46
N LYS A 265 12.49 4.68 -0.10
CA LYS A 265 12.75 5.34 -1.38
C LYS A 265 13.12 4.28 -2.39
N LEU A 266 12.35 4.17 -3.46
CA LEU A 266 12.53 3.21 -4.54
C LEU A 266 12.76 3.93 -5.85
N GLU A 267 13.76 3.48 -6.59
CA GLU A 267 14.05 3.92 -7.95
C GLU A 267 13.90 2.74 -8.92
N VAL A 268 13.26 3.01 -10.06
CA VAL A 268 13.05 2.05 -11.14
C VAL A 268 13.89 2.47 -12.33
N TYR A 269 14.83 1.62 -12.75
CA TYR A 269 15.76 1.89 -13.86
C TYR A 269 15.53 0.94 -15.03
N ASP A 270 15.68 1.45 -16.24
CA ASP A 270 15.93 0.59 -17.40
C ASP A 270 17.28 -0.09 -17.23
N LYS A 271 17.36 -1.38 -17.55
CA LYS A 271 18.64 -2.08 -17.58
C LYS A 271 19.46 -1.53 -18.73
N MET A 272 20.60 -0.91 -18.40
CA MET A 272 21.61 -0.56 -19.39
C MET A 272 22.10 -1.86 -20.03
N GLY A 273 21.86 -2.01 -21.33
CA GLY A 273 22.32 -3.14 -22.13
C GLY A 273 23.84 -3.20 -22.23
#